data_AF-A0A351XI21-F1
#
_entry.id   AF-A0A351XI21-F1
#
_cell.length_a   1.000
_cell.length_b   1.000
_cell.length_c   1.000
_cell.angle_alpha   90.00
_cell.angle_beta   90.00
_cell.angle_gamma   90.00
#
_symmetry.space_group_name_H-M   'P 1'
#
loop_
_entity.id
_entity.type
_entity.pdbx_description
1 polymer ?
#
loop_
_entity_poly.entity_id
_entity_poly.type
_entity_poly.pdbx_seq_one_letter_code
_entity_poly.pdbx_strand_id
1 'polypeptide(L)' 'GAKTLNNETLEINYPVVEYPSKISSLNFDKTPLISGLLKGIKGQYLILDVGVLNIRKFGSYNITLTY' A
#
# COMPACT_ATOMS: atom_id res chain seq x y z
N GLY A 1 37.35 3.40 -17.68
CA GLY A 1 37.36 2.45 -16.57
C GLY A 1 35.95 2.28 -16.07
N ALA A 2 35.54 1.05 -15.70
CA ALA A 2 34.21 0.80 -15.15
C ALA A 2 34.07 1.46 -13.76
N LYS A 3 32.94 2.14 -13.53
CA LYS A 3 32.62 2.76 -12.24
C LYS A 3 31.85 1.76 -11.40
N THR A 4 32.41 1.38 -10.26
CA THR A 4 31.71 0.57 -9.26
C THR A 4 30.66 1.43 -8.56
N LEU A 5 29.42 0.97 -8.51
CA LEU A 5 28.34 1.61 -7.74
C LEU A 5 28.27 0.95 -6.36
N ASN A 6 28.06 1.75 -5.31
CA ASN A 6 27.76 1.21 -3.98
C ASN A 6 26.41 0.50 -4.06
N ASN A 7 26.40 -0.80 -3.82
CA ASN A 7 25.24 -1.67 -3.92
C ASN A 7 24.71 -2.03 -2.51
N GLU A 8 24.58 -1.03 -1.65
CA GLU A 8 24.05 -1.21 -0.30
C GLU A 8 22.57 -1.58 -0.37
N THR A 9 22.18 -2.59 0.40
CA THR A 9 20.78 -3.02 0.46
C THR A 9 19.97 -2.01 1.27
N LEU A 10 18.92 -1.46 0.67
CA LEU A 10 17.98 -0.59 1.37
C LEU A 10 16.99 -1.44 2.16
N GLU A 11 17.04 -1.35 3.49
CA GLU A 11 16.01 -1.91 4.36
C GLU A 11 14.83 -0.93 4.44
N ILE A 12 13.63 -1.39 4.13
CA ILE A 12 12.40 -0.60 4.21
C ILE A 12 11.49 -1.25 5.25
N ASN A 13 11.14 -0.50 6.28
CA ASN A 13 10.23 -0.94 7.33
C ASN A 13 8.78 -0.67 6.91
N TYR A 14 7.96 -1.73 6.94
CA TYR A 14 6.52 -1.66 6.68
C TYR A 14 5.75 -2.01 7.95
N PRO A 15 5.58 -1.04 8.89
CA PRO A 15 4.93 -1.31 10.15
C PRO A 15 3.44 -1.62 9.95
N VAL A 16 2.93 -2.53 10.78
CA VAL A 16 1.51 -2.82 10.91
C VAL A 16 1.13 -2.59 12.37
N VAL A 17 0.34 -1.55 12.62
CA VAL A 17 -0.18 -1.20 13.95
C VAL A 17 -1.25 -2.19 14.37
N GLU A 18 -2.13 -2.54 13.44
CA GLU A 18 -3.30 -3.39 13.71
C GLU A 18 -3.65 -4.20 12.46
N TYR A 19 -3.88 -5.49 12.63
CA TYR A 19 -4.42 -6.34 11.58
C TYR A 19 -5.95 -6.30 11.63
N PRO A 20 -6.63 -6.24 10.48
CA PRO A 20 -8.08 -6.21 10.46
C PRO A 20 -8.63 -7.55 10.98
N SER A 21 -9.63 -7.49 11.86
CA SER A 21 -10.32 -8.68 12.39
C SER A 21 -11.05 -9.46 11.30
N LYS A 22 -11.49 -8.77 10.24
CA LYS A 22 -12.05 -9.34 9.03
C LYS A 22 -11.52 -8.60 7.81
N ILE A 23 -11.11 -9.35 6.79
CA ILE A 23 -10.61 -8.76 5.54
C ILE A 23 -11.81 -8.41 4.64
N SER A 24 -11.98 -7.12 4.38
CA SER A 24 -12.84 -6.59 3.32
C SER A 24 -11.95 -6.01 2.21
N SER A 25 -12.12 -6.46 0.97
CA SER A 25 -11.33 -5.96 -0.16
C SER A 25 -11.90 -4.65 -0.69
N LEU A 26 -11.08 -3.62 -0.67
CA LEU A 26 -11.41 -2.31 -1.24
C LEU A 26 -11.13 -2.31 -2.75
N ASN A 27 -12.00 -1.64 -3.52
CA ASN A 27 -11.89 -1.62 -4.97
C ASN A 27 -12.34 -0.29 -5.58
N PHE A 28 -11.44 0.37 -6.33
CA PHE A 28 -11.75 1.61 -7.05
C PHE A 28 -12.78 1.45 -8.17
N ASP A 29 -12.94 0.26 -8.77
CA ASP A 29 -14.01 0.00 -9.76
C ASP A 29 -15.41 0.16 -9.16
N LYS A 30 -15.54 -0.14 -7.85
CA LYS A 30 -16.81 -0.10 -7.11
C LYS A 30 -16.96 1.17 -6.27
N THR A 31 -15.84 1.67 -5.77
CA THR A 31 -15.76 2.76 -4.81
C THR A 31 -14.59 3.67 -5.21
N PRO A 32 -14.82 4.65 -6.09
CA PRO A 32 -13.74 5.45 -6.71
C PRO A 32 -13.00 6.34 -5.71
N LEU A 33 -13.62 6.64 -4.57
CA LEU A 33 -13.01 7.35 -3.45
C LEU A 33 -12.97 6.44 -2.22
N ILE A 34 -11.77 6.14 -1.75
CA ILE A 34 -11.54 5.38 -0.51
C ILE A 34 -10.97 6.34 0.52
N SER A 35 -11.56 6.35 1.71
CA SER A 35 -11.08 7.11 2.87
C SER A 35 -11.05 6.21 4.10
N GLY A 36 -10.04 6.37 4.94
CA GLY A 36 -9.84 5.59 6.15
C GLY A 36 -8.49 5.86 6.78
N LEU A 37 -8.28 5.36 7.99
CA LEU A 37 -7.00 5.48 8.70
C LEU A 37 -6.05 4.36 8.25
N LEU A 38 -4.83 4.72 7.82
CA LEU A 38 -3.78 3.74 7.51
C LEU A 38 -3.28 3.06 8.79
N LYS A 39 -3.58 1.76 8.91
CA LYS A 39 -3.20 0.90 10.03
C LYS A 39 -1.95 0.08 9.74
N GLY A 40 -1.57 -0.08 8.48
CA GLY A 40 -0.33 -0.78 8.14
C GLY A 40 -0.12 -1.00 6.65
N ILE A 41 1.08 -1.48 6.33
CA ILE A 41 1.46 -1.88 4.97
C ILE A 41 2.02 -3.30 5.02
N LYS A 42 1.57 -4.17 4.11
CA LYS A 42 2.12 -5.53 3.97
C LYS A 42 2.34 -5.84 2.50
N GLY A 43 3.58 -5.72 2.03
CA GLY A 43 3.89 -5.90 0.61
C GLY A 43 3.09 -4.93 -0.26
N GLN A 44 2.22 -5.45 -1.14
CA GLN A 44 1.36 -4.66 -2.03
C GLN A 44 0.03 -4.18 -1.40
N TYR A 45 -0.18 -4.43 -0.11
CA TYR A 45 -1.44 -4.17 0.55
C TYR A 45 -1.33 -2.97 1.49
N LEU A 46 -2.23 -1.99 1.30
CA LEU A 46 -2.53 -0.98 2.30
C LEU A 46 -3.65 -1.49 3.19
N ILE A 47 -3.43 -1.46 4.50
CA ILE A 47 -4.41 -1.86 5.52
C ILE A 47 -5.00 -0.58 6.07
N LEU A 48 -6.28 -0.34 5.77
CA LEU A 48 -7.08 0.73 6.33
C LEU A 48 -8.04 0.15 7.38
N ASP A 49 -8.49 0.97 8.32
CA ASP A 49 -9.54 0.59 9.28
C ASP A 49 -10.87 0.19 8.61
N VAL A 50 -11.14 0.69 7.41
CA VAL A 50 -12.31 0.35 6.60
C VAL A 50 -12.11 -0.88 5.69
N GLY A 51 -10.89 -1.42 5.57
CA GLY A 51 -10.59 -2.57 4.72
C GLY A 51 -9.17 -2.61 4.15
N VAL A 52 -8.92 -3.54 3.25
CA VAL A 52 -7.59 -3.76 2.66
C VAL A 52 -7.61 -3.46 1.16
N LEU A 53 -6.67 -2.63 0.72
CA LEU A 53 -6.50 -2.24 -0.68
C LEU A 53 -5.24 -2.91 -1.26
N ASN A 54 -5.41 -3.67 -2.34
CA ASN A 54 -4.28 -4.17 -3.14
C ASN A 54 -3.92 -3.12 -4.20
N ILE A 55 -2.81 -2.40 -4.00
CA ILE A 55 -2.44 -1.31 -4.92
C ILE A 55 -2.01 -1.81 -6.30
N ARG A 56 -1.43 -3.02 -6.39
CA ARG A 56 -0.99 -3.59 -7.68
C ARG A 56 -2.15 -3.98 -8.60
N LYS A 57 -3.35 -4.21 -8.03
CA LYS A 57 -4.55 -4.47 -8.82
C LYS A 57 -4.89 -3.30 -9.76
N PHE A 58 -4.54 -2.09 -9.35
CA PHE A 58 -4.90 -0.84 -10.04
C PHE A 58 -3.72 -0.28 -10.84
N GLY A 59 -2.92 -1.17 -11.45
CA GLY A 59 -1.95 -0.75 -12.46
C GLY A 59 -2.62 0.07 -13.56
N SER A 60 -2.00 1.18 -13.96
CA SER A 60 -2.52 2.16 -14.94
C SER A 60 -3.60 3.12 -14.44
N TYR A 61 -4.01 3.04 -13.17
CA TYR A 61 -4.88 4.07 -12.58
C TYR A 61 -4.07 5.35 -12.28
N ASN A 62 -4.67 6.52 -12.54
CA ASN A 62 -4.17 7.78 -12.00
C ASN A 62 -4.80 8.02 -10.62
N ILE A 63 -4.04 7.77 -9.55
CA ILE A 63 -4.51 7.87 -8.17
C ILE A 63 -3.87 9.11 -7.53
N THR A 64 -4.69 9.90 -6.83
CA THR A 64 -4.21 10.97 -5.94
C THR A 64 -4.36 10.50 -4.50
N LEU A 65 -3.29 10.65 -3.72
CA LEU A 65 -3.30 10.42 -2.28
C LEU A 65 -3.32 11.76 -1.56
N THR A 66 -4.22 11.91 -0.61
CA THR A 66 -4.33 13.06 0.29
C THR A 66 -4.21 12.56 1.72
N TYR A 67 -3.44 13.24 2.56
CA TYR A 67 -3.19 12.87 3.97
C TYR A 67 -3.33 14.09 4.89
#